data_AF-A0A641MCF7-F1
#
_entry.id   AF-A0A641MCF7-F1
#
_cell.length_a   1.000
_cell.length_b   1.000
_cell.length_c   1.000
_cell.angle_alpha   90.00
_cell.angle_beta   90.00
_cell.angle_gamma   90.00
#
_symmetry.space_group_name_H-M   'P 1'
#
loop_
_entity.id
_entity.type
_entity.pdbx_description
1 polymer ?
#
loop_
_entity_poly.entity_id
_entity_poly.type
_entity_poly.pdbx_seq_one_letter_code
_entity_poly.pdbx_strand_id
1 'polypeptide(L)'
;EIARETLLPGNWSTNTLGISSGKKSSKGMPHGDGGRALKKAEKRIKELQEKMKTASTKERKEIQSRINKIIEAAHKKDKGETHWH
;
A
#
# COMPACT_ATOMS: atom_id res chain seq x y z
N GLU A 1 47.40 -9.04 -46.22
CA GLU A 1 46.56 -9.22 -47.42
C GLU A 1 45.10 -9.19 -46.99
N ILE A 2 44.27 -8.40 -47.68
CA ILE A 2 42.86 -8.18 -47.37
C ILE A 2 42.05 -9.29 -48.05
N ALA A 3 41.20 -9.99 -47.31
CA ALA A 3 40.07 -10.72 -47.89
C ALA A 3 38.81 -10.32 -47.10
N ARG A 4 38.06 -9.37 -47.67
CA ARG A 4 36.70 -9.01 -47.30
C ARG A 4 35.78 -9.87 -48.13
N GLU A 5 35.06 -10.83 -47.55
CA GLU A 5 33.86 -11.40 -48.18
C GLU A 5 32.75 -11.61 -47.15
N THR A 6 31.80 -10.67 -47.20
CA THR A 6 30.35 -10.87 -47.15
C THR A 6 29.74 -11.70 -46.01
N LEU A 7 29.41 -11.03 -44.90
CA LEU A 7 28.34 -11.47 -44.00
C LEU A 7 26.99 -11.14 -44.65
N LEU A 8 26.32 -12.16 -45.19
CA LEU A 8 24.92 -12.09 -45.61
C LEU A 8 24.02 -11.89 -44.38
N PRO A 9 23.03 -10.98 -44.41
CA PRO A 9 22.05 -10.85 -43.35
C PRO A 9 20.91 -11.86 -43.60
N GLY A 10 20.81 -12.92 -42.81
CA GLY A 10 19.65 -13.78 -42.91
C GLY A 10 19.73 -15.08 -42.12
N ASN A 11 19.25 -15.03 -40.87
CA ASN A 11 18.35 -16.04 -40.26
C ASN A 11 18.33 -15.97 -38.72
N TRP A 12 17.98 -14.84 -38.11
CA TRP A 12 17.53 -14.88 -36.72
C TRP A 12 16.06 -15.30 -36.67
N SER A 13 15.78 -16.59 -36.90
CA SER A 13 14.54 -17.22 -36.45
C SER A 13 14.75 -17.75 -35.04
N THR A 14 14.64 -16.87 -34.05
CA THR A 14 14.20 -17.29 -32.73
C THR A 14 12.80 -16.74 -32.56
N ASN A 15 11.81 -17.59 -32.75
CA ASN A 15 10.49 -17.40 -32.16
C ASN A 15 10.65 -17.51 -30.63
N THR A 16 11.31 -16.52 -30.02
CA THR A 16 11.24 -16.28 -28.60
C THR A 16 9.82 -15.78 -28.39
N LEU A 17 8.97 -16.68 -27.91
CA LEU A 17 7.65 -16.39 -27.35
C LEU A 17 7.74 -15.03 -26.65
N GLY A 18 7.18 -14.02 -27.32
CA GLY A 18 7.14 -12.64 -26.88
C GLY A 18 6.17 -12.51 -25.72
N ILE A 19 6.46 -13.20 -24.63
CA ILE A 19 5.92 -12.88 -23.32
C ILE A 19 6.71 -11.64 -22.89
N SER A 20 6.43 -10.51 -23.55
CA SER A 20 6.68 -9.22 -22.94
C SER A 20 6.00 -9.31 -21.58
N SER A 21 6.79 -9.29 -20.51
CA SER A 21 6.28 -9.21 -19.16
C SER A 21 5.61 -7.85 -19.04
N GLY A 22 4.40 -7.75 -19.59
CA GLY A 22 3.57 -6.57 -19.56
C GLY A 22 3.48 -6.18 -18.10
N LYS A 23 4.12 -5.07 -17.77
CA LYS A 23 4.19 -4.54 -16.43
C LYS A 23 2.76 -4.41 -15.96
N LYS A 24 2.31 -5.35 -15.10
CA LYS A 24 0.91 -5.42 -14.68
C LYS A 24 0.57 -4.06 -14.10
N SER A 25 -0.31 -3.33 -14.77
CA SER A 25 -0.67 -1.97 -14.40
C SER A 25 -1.24 -2.00 -12.99
N SER A 26 -0.62 -1.28 -12.04
CA SER A 26 -1.08 -1.20 -10.65
C SER A 26 -2.36 -0.37 -10.49
N LYS A 27 -3.01 0.01 -11.61
CA LYS A 27 -4.11 0.97 -11.69
C LYS A 27 -5.40 0.53 -10.98
N GLY A 28 -5.43 -0.68 -10.42
CA GLY A 28 -6.50 -1.18 -9.53
C GLY A 28 -6.00 -1.74 -8.20
N MET A 29 -4.71 -1.60 -7.87
CA MET A 29 -4.22 -2.03 -6.56
C MET A 29 -4.59 -0.98 -5.49
N PRO A 30 -5.08 -1.40 -4.31
CA PRO A 30 -5.33 -0.46 -3.22
C PRO A 30 -4.02 0.23 -2.83
N HIS A 31 -4.04 1.56 -2.85
CA HIS A 31 -2.93 2.39 -2.39
C HIS A 31 -3.28 2.88 -0.98
N GLY A 32 -2.64 2.31 0.04
CA GLY A 32 -2.74 2.79 1.41
C GLY A 32 -2.13 4.18 1.61
N ASP A 33 -2.48 4.85 2.70
CA ASP A 33 -1.92 6.15 3.12
C ASP A 33 -0.45 6.05 3.63
N GLY A 34 0.25 4.95 3.33
CA GLY A 34 1.66 4.72 3.69
C GLY A 34 1.96 4.90 5.19
N GLY A 35 1.07 4.45 6.09
CA GLY A 35 1.25 4.58 7.54
C GLY A 35 1.02 5.97 8.12
N ARG A 36 0.67 7.01 7.33
CA ARG A 36 0.40 8.36 7.86
C ARG A 36 -0.81 8.38 8.80
N ALA A 37 -1.84 7.60 8.47
CA ALA A 37 -3.03 7.45 9.29
C ALA A 37 -2.71 6.82 10.66
N LEU A 38 -1.84 5.81 10.69
CA LEU A 38 -1.39 5.14 11.92
C LEU A 38 -0.67 6.13 12.85
N LYS A 39 0.29 6.89 12.32
CA LYS A 39 1.04 7.88 13.12
C LYS A 39 0.15 8.97 13.74
N LYS A 40 -0.92 9.36 13.02
CA LYS A 40 -1.93 10.31 13.55
C LYS A 40 -2.83 9.67 14.60
N ALA A 41 -3.22 8.42 14.38
CA ALA A 41 -4.01 7.64 15.33
C ALA A 41 -3.25 7.42 16.65
N GLU A 42 -1.97 7.05 16.61
CA GLU A 42 -1.12 6.84 17.78
C GLU A 42 -1.10 8.05 18.72
N LYS A 43 -0.89 9.26 18.19
CA LYS A 43 -0.94 10.50 18.98
C LYS A 43 -2.29 10.68 19.67
N ARG A 44 -3.38 10.46 18.93
CA ARG A 44 -4.76 10.58 19.43
C ARG A 44 -5.07 9.55 20.52
N ILE A 45 -4.56 8.32 20.37
CA ILE A 45 -4.75 7.24 21.34
C ILE A 45 -4.02 7.58 22.63
N LYS A 46 -2.79 8.10 22.56
CA LYS A 46 -2.01 8.51 23.75
C LYS A 46 -2.74 9.60 24.54
N GLU A 47 -3.25 10.63 23.88
CA GLU A 47 -4.06 11.68 24.52
C GLU A 47 -5.32 11.14 25.20
N LEU A 48 -6.01 10.19 24.56
CA LEU A 48 -7.20 9.56 25.11
C LEU A 48 -6.88 8.65 26.31
N GLN A 49 -5.78 7.90 26.25
CA GLN A 49 -5.30 7.09 27.36
C GLN A 49 -4.91 7.94 28.57
N GLU A 50 -4.30 9.11 28.37
CA GLU A 50 -4.03 10.05 29.46
C GLU A 50 -5.32 10.54 30.12
N LYS A 51 -6.35 10.87 29.33
CA LYS A 51 -7.67 11.25 29.85
C LYS A 51 -8.35 10.11 30.62
N MET A 52 -8.12 8.85 30.25
CA MET A 52 -8.70 7.71 30.99
C MET A 52 -8.18 7.58 32.42
N LYS A 53 -6.98 8.07 32.73
CA LYS A 53 -6.38 7.96 34.07
C LYS A 53 -7.20 8.71 35.12
N THR A 54 -7.72 9.87 34.75
CA THR A 54 -8.50 10.75 35.63
C THR A 54 -10.01 10.64 35.42
N ALA A 55 -10.46 10.01 34.33
CA ALA A 55 -11.88 9.87 34.00
C ALA A 55 -12.61 8.83 34.87
N SER A 56 -13.93 9.02 35.00
CA SER A 56 -14.85 8.09 35.68
C SER A 56 -15.06 6.78 34.89
N THR A 57 -15.65 5.77 35.53
CA THR A 57 -15.85 4.44 34.92
C THR A 57 -16.71 4.46 33.66
N LYS A 58 -17.70 5.37 33.58
CA LYS A 58 -18.56 5.53 32.39
C LYS A 58 -17.77 6.15 31.24
N GLU A 59 -17.06 7.25 31.52
CA GLU A 59 -16.24 7.96 30.53
C GLU A 59 -15.08 7.09 30.01
N ARG A 60 -14.46 6.26 30.87
CA ARG A 60 -13.45 5.28 30.43
C ARG A 60 -13.99 4.33 29.36
N LYS A 61 -15.23 3.83 29.51
CA LYS A 61 -15.85 2.96 28.50
C LYS A 61 -16.06 3.69 27.17
N GLU A 62 -16.50 4.94 27.22
CA GLU A 62 -16.66 5.76 26.00
C GLU A 62 -15.33 6.06 25.33
N ILE A 63 -14.31 6.42 26.11
CA ILE A 63 -12.97 6.70 25.60
C ILE A 63 -12.36 5.43 24.98
N GLN A 64 -12.52 4.28 25.62
CA GLN A 64 -12.09 2.98 25.06
C GLN A 64 -12.76 2.69 23.72
N SER A 65 -14.08 2.90 23.61
CA SER A 65 -14.81 2.74 22.35
C SER A 65 -14.28 3.67 21.25
N ARG A 66 -13.94 4.93 21.60
CA ARG A 66 -13.33 5.88 20.66
C ARG A 66 -11.95 5.42 20.20
N ILE A 67 -11.11 4.90 21.10
CA ILE A 67 -9.79 4.35 20.77
C ILE A 67 -9.94 3.22 19.73
N ASN A 68 -10.84 2.27 19.96
CA ASN A 68 -11.06 1.16 19.03
C ASN A 68 -11.47 1.65 17.63
N LYS A 69 -12.41 2.61 17.55
CA LYS A 69 -12.84 3.20 16.28
C LYS A 69 -11.69 3.90 15.53
N ILE A 70 -10.80 4.58 16.26
CA ILE A 70 -9.63 5.25 15.69
C ILE A 70 -8.66 4.22 15.09
N ILE A 71 -8.41 3.11 15.80
CA ILE A 71 -7.56 2.02 15.32
C ILE A 71 -8.16 1.42 14.05
N GLU A 72 -9.43 1.02 14.07
CA GLU A 72 -10.09 0.43 12.90
C GLU A 72 -10.05 1.35 11.68
N ALA A 73 -10.32 2.64 11.88
CA ALA A 73 -10.28 3.62 10.79
C ALA A 73 -8.85 3.79 10.22
N ALA A 74 -7.84 3.81 11.09
CA ALA A 74 -6.45 3.93 10.66
C ALA A 74 -5.99 2.69 9.88
N HIS A 75 -6.35 1.49 10.34
CA HIS A 75 -6.05 0.24 9.63
C HIS A 75 -6.75 0.15 8.27
N LYS A 76 -8.00 0.65 8.15
CA LYS A 76 -8.69 0.72 6.85
C LYS A 76 -7.98 1.64 5.87
N LYS A 77 -7.56 2.82 6.32
CA LYS A 77 -6.81 3.79 5.51
C LYS A 77 -5.41 3.29 5.13
N ASP A 78 -4.77 2.56 6.02
CA ASP A 78 -3.44 1.98 5.78
C ASP A 78 -3.48 0.86 4.75
N LYS A 79 -4.53 0.02 4.78
CA LYS A 79 -4.74 -1.01 3.75
C LYS A 79 -5.10 -0.43 2.38
N GLY A 80 -5.62 0.80 2.35
CA GLY A 80 -6.16 1.44 1.14
C GLY A 80 -7.54 0.88 0.78
N GLU A 81 -8.38 1.71 0.16
CA GLU A 81 -9.69 1.30 -0.33
C GLU A 81 -9.61 0.97 -1.82
N THR A 82 -10.08 -0.21 -2.23
CA THR A 82 -10.30 -0.54 -3.64
C THR A 82 -11.61 0.08 -4.10
N HIS A 83 -11.54 1.12 -4.92
CA HIS A 83 -12.71 1.65 -5.62
C HIS A 83 -12.86 0.88 -6.95
N TRP A 84 -13.71 -0.16 -6.96
CA TRP A 84 -14.15 -0.78 -8.20
C TRP A 84 -15.31 0.06 -8.75
N HIS A 85 -15.15 0.60 -9.97
CA HIS A 85 -16.17 1.40 -10.65
C HIS A 85 -16.71 0.64 -11.86
#